data_AF-A0A816TZN0-F1
#
_entry.id   AF-A0A816TZN0-F1
#
_cell.length_a   1.000
_cell.length_b   1.000
_cell.length_c   1.000
_cell.angle_alpha   90.00
_cell.angle_beta   90.00
_cell.angle_gamma   90.00
#
_symmetry.space_group_name_H-M   'P 1'
#
loop_
_entity.id
_entity.type
_entity.pdbx_description
1 polymer ?
#
loop_
_entity_poly.entity_id
_entity_poly.type
_entity_poly.pdbx_seq_one_letter_code
_entity_poly.pdbx_strand_id
1 'polypeptide(L)'
;MPHTTQSRDEMLIEFRRICKDDNRALDEINRLEQEYDSKDAVYWYSREYFLYRMINQTLRNNHVESMFKMRYFLTDLYAQLTELYTQNHVQNLFGQRNGIMVYRATKPFLSTTKSFAVASLFAATSEGTDITQVIFCIKIDRLCENFRPFACISQTAFIPEEEEVLFSMGSLFRVQPFETLITEENISVINLTLVEPSELTKNNFFINNPIQWSTNQY
;
A
#
# COMPACT_ATOMS: atom_id res chain seq x y z
N MET A 1 10.91 -8.52 -14.58
CA MET A 1 11.87 -7.49 -15.05
C MET A 1 13.28 -8.03 -14.85
N PRO A 2 14.32 -7.53 -15.55
CA PRO A 2 15.69 -7.97 -15.30
C PRO A 2 16.09 -7.64 -13.86
N HIS A 3 16.47 -8.66 -13.10
CA HIS A 3 17.02 -8.58 -11.75
C HIS A 3 18.49 -8.98 -11.84
N THR A 4 19.36 -7.98 -11.94
CA THR A 4 20.79 -8.13 -12.20
C THR A 4 21.59 -7.13 -11.38
N THR A 5 22.90 -7.34 -11.27
CA THR A 5 23.81 -6.36 -10.65
C THR A 5 23.67 -4.97 -11.27
N GLN A 6 23.53 -4.88 -12.60
CA GLN A 6 23.30 -3.60 -13.26
C GLN A 6 22.02 -2.90 -12.77
N SER A 7 20.91 -3.64 -12.63
CA SER A 7 19.66 -3.05 -12.12
C SER A 7 19.75 -2.61 -10.66
N ARG A 8 20.60 -3.26 -9.87
CA ARG A 8 20.91 -2.86 -8.50
C ARG A 8 21.69 -1.56 -8.47
N ASP A 9 22.71 -1.42 -9.31
CA ASP A 9 23.53 -0.20 -9.39
C ASP A 9 22.69 0.99 -9.88
N GLU A 10 21.85 0.80 -10.90
CA GLU A 10 20.91 1.81 -11.40
C GLU A 10 19.95 2.28 -10.30
N MET A 11 19.44 1.36 -9.48
CA MET A 11 18.59 1.67 -8.33
C MET A 11 19.33 2.53 -7.31
N LEU A 12 20.54 2.13 -6.90
CA LEU A 12 21.34 2.86 -5.91
C LEU A 12 21.68 4.27 -6.38
N ILE A 13 22.03 4.44 -7.67
CA ILE A 13 22.27 5.75 -8.28
C ILE A 13 21.02 6.62 -8.22
N GLU A 14 19.86 6.07 -8.57
CA GLU A 14 18.59 6.81 -8.53
C GLU A 14 18.20 7.19 -7.10
N PHE A 15 18.39 6.31 -6.12
CA PHE A 15 18.15 6.59 -4.71
C PHE A 15 19.03 7.74 -4.21
N ARG A 16 20.34 7.70 -4.48
CA ARG A 16 21.26 8.78 -4.12
C ARG A 16 20.90 10.11 -4.81
N ARG A 17 20.42 10.06 -6.06
CA ARG A 17 19.95 11.24 -6.79
C ARG A 17 18.72 11.88 -6.14
N ILE A 18 17.75 11.05 -5.73
CA ILE A 18 16.51 11.51 -5.07
C ILE A 18 16.81 12.07 -3.68
N CYS A 19 17.71 11.42 -2.92
CA CYS A 19 18.03 11.75 -1.54
C CYS A 19 19.26 12.66 -1.38
N LYS A 20 19.72 13.33 -2.45
CA LYS A 20 20.99 14.09 -2.47
C LYS A 20 21.15 15.13 -1.35
N ASP A 21 20.05 15.67 -0.84
CA ASP A 21 20.03 16.72 0.20
C ASP A 21 19.64 16.17 1.59
N ASP A 22 19.48 14.85 1.74
CA ASP A 22 19.11 14.16 2.98
C ASP A 22 20.23 13.22 3.41
N ASN A 23 21.18 13.74 4.22
CA ASN A 23 22.33 12.97 4.70
C ASN A 23 21.93 11.69 5.45
N ARG A 24 20.82 11.73 6.19
CA ARG A 24 20.33 10.55 6.90
C ARG A 24 19.87 9.49 5.91
N ALA A 25 19.11 9.87 4.88
CA ALA A 25 18.72 8.93 3.84
C ALA A 25 19.93 8.40 3.05
N LEU A 26 20.97 9.21 2.81
CA LEU A 26 22.21 8.76 2.16
C LEU A 26 22.96 7.71 3.01
N ASP A 27 23.02 7.89 4.33
CA ASP A 27 23.61 6.89 5.23
C ASP A 27 22.84 5.57 5.20
N GLU A 28 21.51 5.61 5.18
CA GLU A 28 20.71 4.40 5.07
C GLU A 28 20.83 3.73 3.69
N ILE A 29 21.01 4.51 2.61
CA ILE A 29 21.33 3.95 1.29
C ILE A 29 22.69 3.22 1.32
N ASN A 30 23.69 3.75 2.03
CA ASN A 30 24.96 3.05 2.21
C ASN A 30 24.78 1.70 2.94
N ARG A 31 23.92 1.66 3.96
CA ARG A 31 23.59 0.40 4.66
C ARG A 31 22.85 -0.57 3.76
N LEU A 32 21.84 -0.11 3.03
CA LEU A 32 21.13 -0.92 2.04
C LEU A 32 22.11 -1.51 1.02
N GLU A 33 23.08 -0.73 0.54
CA GLU A 33 24.10 -1.22 -0.39
C GLU A 33 25.02 -2.30 0.21
N GLN A 34 25.21 -2.34 1.52
CA GLN A 34 26.12 -3.30 2.18
C GLN A 34 25.40 -4.54 2.71
N GLU A 35 24.19 -4.37 3.22
CA GLU A 35 23.50 -5.36 4.07
C GLU A 35 22.27 -5.98 3.39
N TYR A 36 21.81 -5.45 2.25
CA TYR A 36 20.57 -5.91 1.63
C TYR A 36 20.67 -7.33 1.05
N ASP A 37 19.72 -8.18 1.46
CA ASP A 37 19.38 -9.47 0.85
C ASP A 37 17.92 -9.45 0.36
N SER A 38 17.62 -10.13 -0.75
CA SER A 38 16.28 -10.15 -1.32
C SER A 38 15.24 -10.80 -0.41
N LYS A 39 15.66 -11.66 0.54
CA LYS A 39 14.79 -12.26 1.56
C LYS A 39 14.36 -11.28 2.64
N ASP A 40 14.97 -10.10 2.71
CA ASP A 40 14.68 -9.07 3.70
C ASP A 40 13.99 -7.85 3.07
N ALA A 41 13.50 -7.94 1.83
CA ALA A 41 12.90 -6.81 1.12
C ALA A 41 11.74 -6.14 1.89
N VAL A 42 10.86 -6.93 2.53
CA VAL A 42 9.77 -6.45 3.38
C VAL A 42 10.30 -5.74 4.63
N TYR A 43 11.35 -6.29 5.25
CA TYR A 43 12.03 -5.64 6.38
C TYR A 43 12.58 -4.28 5.97
N TRP A 44 13.35 -4.21 4.88
CA TRP A 44 13.91 -2.95 4.38
C TRP A 44 12.83 -1.94 3.96
N TYR A 45 11.73 -2.41 3.36
CA TYR A 45 10.60 -1.56 2.98
C TYR A 45 9.90 -0.93 4.18
N SER A 46 9.66 -1.71 5.24
CA SER A 46 8.95 -1.26 6.45
C SER A 46 9.85 -0.52 7.45
N ARG A 47 11.14 -0.82 7.46
CA ARG A 47 12.13 -0.20 8.35
C ARG A 47 12.34 1.27 8.06
N GLU A 48 12.55 1.56 6.78
CA GLU A 48 13.14 2.83 6.40
C GLU A 48 12.09 3.78 5.86
N TYR A 49 11.76 4.79 6.67
CA TYR A 49 10.79 5.82 6.31
C TYR A 49 11.13 6.51 4.97
N PHE A 50 12.41 6.59 4.61
CA PHE A 50 12.82 7.11 3.30
C PHE A 50 12.48 6.14 2.16
N LEU A 51 12.75 4.83 2.28
CA LEU A 51 12.53 3.86 1.20
C LEU A 51 11.03 3.68 0.94
N TYR A 52 10.26 3.52 2.02
CA TYR A 52 8.81 3.54 2.00
C TYR A 52 8.25 4.80 1.30
N ARG A 53 8.71 6.00 1.70
CA ARG A 53 8.23 7.26 1.12
C ARG A 53 8.67 7.42 -0.32
N MET A 54 9.93 7.17 -0.62
CA MET A 54 10.54 7.36 -1.93
C MET A 54 9.87 6.47 -2.98
N ILE A 55 9.70 5.17 -2.67
CA ILE A 55 9.00 4.24 -3.55
C ILE A 55 7.56 4.72 -3.77
N ASN A 56 6.83 5.00 -2.69
CA ASN A 56 5.43 5.41 -2.82
C ASN A 56 5.25 6.80 -3.46
N GLN A 57 6.20 7.72 -3.32
CA GLN A 57 6.18 9.03 -4.01
C GLN A 57 6.50 8.86 -5.50
N THR A 58 7.55 8.13 -5.82
CA THR A 58 8.00 7.89 -7.20
C THR A 58 6.93 7.18 -8.01
N LEU A 59 6.35 6.12 -7.45
CA LEU A 59 5.30 5.36 -8.11
C LEU A 59 4.01 6.21 -8.27
N ARG A 60 3.66 7.08 -7.31
CA ARG A 60 2.51 8.01 -7.43
C ARG A 60 2.65 9.01 -8.56
N ASN A 61 3.87 9.51 -8.79
CA ASN A 61 4.13 10.48 -9.84
C ASN A 61 4.20 9.84 -11.23
N ASN A 62 3.96 8.51 -11.36
CA ASN A 62 4.00 7.76 -12.61
C ASN A 62 5.29 7.97 -13.43
N HIS A 63 6.42 8.21 -12.75
CA HIS A 63 7.71 8.33 -13.42
C HIS A 63 8.19 6.93 -13.84
N VAL A 64 7.71 6.44 -14.98
CA VAL A 64 8.02 5.11 -15.52
C VAL A 64 9.51 4.81 -15.51
N GLU A 65 10.33 5.81 -15.83
CA GLU A 65 11.79 5.70 -15.77
C GLU A 65 12.31 5.42 -14.36
N SER A 66 11.85 6.17 -13.35
CA SER A 66 12.25 5.94 -11.96
C SER A 66 11.70 4.59 -11.45
N MET A 67 10.50 4.18 -11.85
CA MET A 67 10.00 2.83 -11.53
C MET A 67 10.91 1.74 -12.11
N PHE A 68 11.36 1.93 -13.35
CA PHE A 68 12.30 1.02 -14.00
C PHE A 68 13.65 1.00 -13.30
N LYS A 69 14.18 2.14 -12.86
CA LYS A 69 15.42 2.21 -12.06
C LYS A 69 15.25 1.54 -10.70
N MET A 70 14.06 1.56 -10.11
CA MET A 70 13.74 0.89 -8.84
C MET A 70 13.36 -0.60 -9.00
N ARG A 71 13.36 -1.15 -10.23
CA ARG A 71 12.86 -2.50 -10.52
C ARG A 71 13.52 -3.61 -9.72
N TYR A 72 14.78 -3.43 -9.32
CA TYR A 72 15.53 -4.43 -8.55
C TYR A 72 14.82 -4.73 -7.23
N PHE A 73 14.70 -3.71 -6.37
CA PHE A 73 14.01 -3.84 -5.09
C PHE A 73 12.50 -4.11 -5.23
N LEU A 74 11.83 -3.50 -6.22
CA LEU A 74 10.39 -3.76 -6.44
C LEU A 74 10.10 -5.21 -6.83
N THR A 75 11.02 -5.85 -7.57
CA THR A 75 10.90 -7.26 -7.94
C THR A 75 11.06 -8.15 -6.70
N ASP A 76 12.05 -7.87 -5.85
CA ASP A 76 12.27 -8.61 -4.60
C ASP A 76 11.11 -8.45 -3.62
N LEU A 77 10.65 -7.21 -3.41
CA LEU A 77 9.52 -6.93 -2.52
C LEU A 77 8.25 -7.66 -2.98
N TYR A 78 7.97 -7.67 -4.29
CA TYR A 78 6.84 -8.41 -4.84
C TYR A 78 7.02 -9.92 -4.67
N ALA A 79 8.23 -10.45 -4.90
CA ALA A 79 8.52 -11.87 -4.77
C ALA A 79 8.35 -12.35 -3.32
N GLN A 80 8.93 -11.65 -2.35
CA GLN A 80 8.78 -11.98 -0.94
C GLN A 80 7.32 -11.86 -0.48
N LEU A 81 6.60 -10.83 -0.93
CA LEU A 81 5.18 -10.68 -0.59
C LEU A 81 4.32 -11.80 -1.20
N THR A 82 4.68 -12.31 -2.38
CA THR A 82 4.04 -13.47 -3.01
C THR A 82 4.28 -14.76 -2.22
N GLU A 83 5.51 -14.95 -1.72
CA GLU A 83 5.84 -16.07 -0.84
C GLU A 83 5.01 -16.02 0.45
N LEU A 84 4.98 -14.86 1.12
CA LEU A 84 4.18 -14.65 2.33
C LEU A 84 2.68 -14.84 2.09
N TYR A 85 2.15 -14.37 0.96
CA TYR A 85 0.76 -14.57 0.56
C TYR A 85 0.42 -16.06 0.34
N THR A 86 1.36 -16.82 -0.23
CA THR A 86 1.15 -18.26 -0.50
C THR A 86 1.24 -19.08 0.79
N GLN A 87 2.14 -18.71 1.71
CA GLN A 87 2.30 -19.36 3.01
C GLN A 87 1.14 -19.06 3.96
N ASN A 88 0.68 -17.81 3.97
CA ASN A 88 -0.48 -17.39 4.73
C ASN A 88 -1.74 -17.59 3.89
N HIS A 89 -2.29 -18.81 3.85
CA HIS A 89 -3.64 -19.01 3.30
C HIS A 89 -4.56 -17.90 3.82
N VAL A 90 -5.22 -17.16 2.92
CA VAL A 90 -6.07 -15.98 3.19
C VAL A 90 -7.00 -16.19 4.39
N GLN A 91 -7.38 -17.44 4.66
CA GLN A 91 -8.18 -17.88 5.80
C GLN A 91 -7.61 -17.54 7.19
N ASN A 92 -6.28 -17.47 7.35
CA ASN A 92 -5.62 -17.21 8.64
C ASN A 92 -5.37 -15.72 8.94
N LEU A 93 -5.45 -14.85 7.93
CA LEU A 93 -5.20 -13.41 8.10
C LEU A 93 -6.37 -12.68 8.78
N PHE A 94 -7.55 -13.31 8.83
CA PHE A 94 -8.78 -12.71 9.33
C PHE A 94 -9.37 -13.57 10.46
N GLY A 95 -9.13 -13.15 11.71
CA GLY A 95 -9.98 -13.53 12.84
C GLY A 95 -11.43 -13.04 12.65
N GLN A 96 -12.26 -13.14 13.70
CA GLN A 96 -13.70 -12.84 13.63
C GLN A 96 -14.07 -11.39 13.17
N ARG A 97 -13.11 -10.47 13.05
CA ARG A 97 -13.30 -9.14 12.47
C ARG A 97 -13.01 -9.16 10.97
N ASN A 98 -14.07 -9.07 10.16
CA ASN A 98 -14.03 -9.15 8.69
C ASN A 98 -13.53 -7.86 8.01
N GLY A 99 -12.40 -7.26 8.44
CA GLY A 99 -11.90 -6.04 7.81
C GLY A 99 -10.46 -5.68 8.14
N ILE A 100 -9.74 -5.16 7.14
CA ILE A 100 -8.44 -4.49 7.27
C ILE A 100 -8.64 -2.98 7.21
N MET A 101 -7.98 -2.23 8.07
CA MET A 101 -8.14 -0.78 8.15
C MET A 101 -7.03 -0.06 7.40
N VAL A 102 -7.40 0.97 6.63
CA VAL A 102 -6.50 1.74 5.79
C VAL A 102 -6.71 3.22 6.04
N TYR A 103 -5.60 3.91 6.20
CA TYR A 103 -5.59 5.35 6.39
C TYR A 103 -5.12 6.13 5.14
N ARG A 104 -4.40 5.52 4.18
CA ARG A 104 -3.93 6.20 2.95
C ARG A 104 -4.02 5.34 1.70
N ALA A 105 -5.11 5.47 0.96
CA ALA A 105 -5.43 4.67 -0.24
C ALA A 105 -4.69 5.05 -1.54
N THR A 106 -3.80 6.05 -1.54
CA THR A 106 -3.17 6.57 -2.78
C THR A 106 -1.80 5.99 -3.09
N LYS A 107 -1.35 4.97 -2.33
CA LYS A 107 0.01 4.44 -2.47
C LYS A 107 0.03 3.20 -3.37
N PRO A 108 1.02 3.09 -4.28
CA PRO A 108 1.15 1.95 -5.17
C PRO A 108 1.36 0.64 -4.43
N PHE A 109 2.13 0.63 -3.33
CA PHE A 109 2.00 -0.41 -2.31
C PHE A 109 1.14 0.14 -1.18
N LEU A 110 0.07 -0.57 -0.84
CA LEU A 110 -0.88 -0.09 0.14
C LEU A 110 -0.57 -0.71 1.51
N SER A 111 0.03 0.09 2.39
CA SER A 111 0.18 -0.23 3.81
C SER A 111 -1.14 -0.04 4.53
N THR A 112 -1.53 -1.06 5.28
CA THR A 112 -2.78 -1.13 6.03
C THR A 112 -2.53 -1.83 7.35
N THR A 113 -3.48 -1.79 8.28
CA THR A 113 -3.32 -2.43 9.61
C THR A 113 -4.57 -3.22 9.98
N LYS A 114 -4.41 -4.27 10.78
CA LYS A 114 -5.54 -4.94 11.45
C LYS A 114 -5.98 -4.20 12.73
N SER A 115 -5.13 -3.31 13.26
CA SER A 115 -5.36 -2.62 14.51
C SER A 115 -6.13 -1.32 14.30
N PHE A 116 -7.34 -1.24 14.87
CA PHE A 116 -8.13 -0.01 14.88
C PHE A 116 -7.39 1.13 15.57
N ALA A 117 -6.70 0.84 16.69
CA ALA A 117 -5.94 1.86 17.42
C ALA A 117 -4.82 2.49 16.57
N VAL A 118 -4.10 1.67 15.80
CA VAL A 118 -3.08 2.15 14.85
C VAL A 118 -3.75 2.99 13.76
N ALA A 119 -4.84 2.50 13.15
CA ALA A 119 -5.58 3.23 12.12
C ALA A 119 -6.12 4.58 12.62
N SER A 120 -6.67 4.63 13.83
CA SER A 120 -7.16 5.85 14.48
C SER A 120 -6.05 6.83 14.80
N LEU A 121 -4.90 6.38 15.32
CA LEU A 121 -3.75 7.25 15.56
C LEU A 121 -3.36 7.98 14.27
N PHE A 122 -3.30 7.25 13.16
CA PHE A 122 -3.01 7.84 11.86
C PHE A 122 -4.13 8.77 11.38
N ALA A 123 -5.40 8.38 11.51
CA ALA A 123 -6.57 9.19 11.14
C ALA A 123 -6.63 10.53 11.90
N ALA A 124 -6.26 10.52 13.19
CA ALA A 124 -6.30 11.68 14.07
C ALA A 124 -5.21 12.74 13.77
N THR A 125 -4.19 12.43 12.97
CA THR A 125 -3.03 13.33 12.74
C THR A 125 -3.32 14.57 11.86
N SER A 126 -4.53 14.75 11.33
CA SER A 126 -4.85 15.94 10.53
C SER A 126 -5.39 17.08 11.41
N GLU A 127 -4.53 18.05 11.74
CA GLU A 127 -4.96 19.33 12.33
C GLU A 127 -5.55 20.23 11.23
N GLY A 128 -6.87 20.48 11.30
CA GLY A 128 -7.58 21.40 10.41
C GLY A 128 -9.09 21.20 10.48
N THR A 129 -9.85 22.28 10.69
CA THR A 129 -11.31 22.24 10.92
C THR A 129 -12.14 21.80 9.71
N ASP A 130 -11.53 21.76 8.52
CA ASP A 130 -12.19 21.39 7.25
C ASP A 130 -11.77 20.01 6.72
N ILE A 131 -11.04 19.20 7.50
CA ILE A 131 -10.57 17.88 7.08
C ILE A 131 -11.42 16.78 7.71
N THR A 132 -12.21 16.08 6.90
CA THR A 132 -12.90 14.86 7.35
C THR A 132 -11.90 13.73 7.57
N GLN A 133 -11.82 13.23 8.80
CA GLN A 133 -11.04 12.04 9.12
C GLN A 133 -11.76 10.80 8.58
N VAL A 134 -11.05 10.02 7.74
CA VAL A 134 -11.60 8.84 7.09
C VAL A 134 -10.71 7.63 7.38
N ILE A 135 -11.34 6.52 7.77
CA ILE A 135 -10.72 5.19 7.75
C ILE A 135 -11.42 4.35 6.69
N PHE A 136 -10.66 3.74 5.79
CA PHE A 136 -11.22 2.74 4.89
C PHE A 136 -11.15 1.35 5.54
N CYS A 137 -12.25 0.60 5.50
CA CYS A 137 -12.31 -0.78 5.96
C CYS A 137 -12.39 -1.71 4.75
N ILE A 138 -11.29 -2.40 4.42
CA ILE A 138 -11.20 -3.37 3.34
C ILE A 138 -11.75 -4.72 3.82
N LYS A 139 -12.82 -5.15 3.18
CA LYS A 139 -13.33 -6.52 3.24
C LYS A 139 -12.66 -7.35 2.14
N ILE A 140 -12.26 -8.57 2.47
CA ILE A 140 -11.74 -9.52 1.47
C ILE A 140 -12.78 -10.61 1.28
N ASP A 141 -13.23 -10.79 0.04
CA ASP A 141 -14.07 -11.92 -0.32
C ASP A 141 -13.20 -13.19 -0.36
N ARG A 142 -13.47 -14.13 0.53
CA ARG A 142 -12.71 -15.38 0.68
C ARG A 142 -13.01 -16.38 -0.45
N LEU A 143 -14.01 -16.11 -1.28
CA LEU A 143 -14.37 -16.95 -2.43
C LEU A 143 -13.58 -16.60 -3.70
N CYS A 144 -12.89 -15.45 -3.70
CA CYS A 144 -12.01 -15.06 -4.79
C CYS A 144 -10.60 -15.62 -4.55
N GLU A 145 -9.96 -16.06 -5.64
CA GLU A 145 -8.67 -16.74 -5.58
C GLU A 145 -7.57 -15.96 -6.32
N ASN A 146 -7.94 -15.09 -7.26
CA ASN A 146 -7.00 -14.42 -8.16
C ASN A 146 -6.72 -12.97 -7.77
N PHE A 147 -6.39 -12.75 -6.49
CA PHE A 147 -5.94 -11.45 -6.03
C PHE A 147 -4.47 -11.18 -6.38
N ARG A 148 -4.12 -9.90 -6.45
CA ARG A 148 -2.71 -9.50 -6.34
C ARG A 148 -2.19 -9.88 -4.94
N PRO A 149 -0.91 -10.27 -4.79
CA PRO A 149 -0.35 -10.66 -3.50
C PRO A 149 -0.56 -9.59 -2.42
N PHE A 150 -0.91 -10.03 -1.22
CA PHE A 150 -0.93 -9.23 -0.01
C PHE A 150 -0.61 -10.11 1.19
N ALA A 151 -0.05 -9.58 2.27
CA ALA A 151 0.21 -10.40 3.45
C ALA A 151 0.23 -9.56 4.73
N CYS A 152 -0.09 -10.17 5.86
CA CYS A 152 0.33 -9.63 7.15
C CYS A 152 1.82 -9.83 7.27
N ILE A 153 2.55 -8.73 7.44
CA ILE A 153 4.00 -8.72 7.44
C ILE A 153 4.60 -8.57 8.83
N SER A 154 3.81 -8.63 9.92
CA SER A 154 4.31 -8.45 11.29
C SER A 154 5.49 -9.35 11.68
N GLN A 155 5.64 -10.53 11.07
CA GLN A 155 6.75 -11.43 11.37
C GLN A 155 8.08 -11.03 10.70
N THR A 156 8.02 -10.22 9.64
CA THR A 156 9.19 -9.83 8.84
C THR A 156 9.38 -8.31 8.77
N ALA A 157 8.37 -7.54 9.17
CA ALA A 157 8.42 -6.09 9.22
C ALA A 157 9.32 -5.60 10.35
N PHE A 158 9.87 -4.40 10.17
CA PHE A 158 10.67 -3.74 11.19
C PHE A 158 9.86 -3.29 12.41
N ILE A 159 8.57 -3.00 12.23
CA ILE A 159 7.64 -2.60 13.30
C ILE A 159 6.48 -3.61 13.36
N PRO A 160 6.69 -4.80 13.98
CA PRO A 160 5.65 -5.84 14.08
C PRO A 160 4.33 -5.37 14.69
N GLU A 161 4.40 -4.42 15.62
CA GLU A 161 3.29 -3.91 16.43
C GLU A 161 2.26 -3.13 15.60
N GLU A 162 2.62 -2.66 14.40
CA GLU A 162 1.67 -2.00 13.51
C GLU A 162 0.63 -2.98 12.94
N GLU A 163 0.82 -4.28 13.11
CA GLU A 163 -0.04 -5.31 12.52
C GLU A 163 -0.25 -5.09 11.01
N GLU A 164 0.83 -4.68 10.33
CA GLU A 164 0.76 -4.22 8.96
C GLU A 164 0.32 -5.36 8.03
N VAL A 165 -0.68 -5.07 7.20
CA VAL A 165 -1.00 -5.86 6.02
C VAL A 165 -0.60 -5.04 4.80
N LEU A 166 0.35 -5.56 4.02
CA LEU A 166 0.88 -4.89 2.84
C LEU A 166 0.24 -5.48 1.60
N PHE A 167 -0.41 -4.64 0.79
CA PHE A 167 -0.91 -5.04 -0.53
C PHE A 167 0.08 -4.64 -1.62
N SER A 168 0.32 -5.56 -2.55
CA SER A 168 1.19 -5.31 -3.69
C SER A 168 0.60 -4.31 -4.69
N MET A 169 1.48 -3.76 -5.52
CA MET A 169 1.10 -2.86 -6.60
C MET A 169 0.07 -3.45 -7.56
N GLY A 170 -0.93 -2.65 -7.88
CA GLY A 170 -2.03 -3.03 -8.76
C GLY A 170 -3.18 -3.78 -8.07
N SER A 171 -3.18 -3.83 -6.73
CA SER A 171 -4.35 -4.29 -5.96
C SER A 171 -5.54 -3.37 -6.20
N LEU A 172 -6.71 -3.96 -6.39
CA LEU A 172 -7.94 -3.24 -6.77
C LEU A 172 -8.97 -3.28 -5.66
N PHE A 173 -9.61 -2.15 -5.42
CA PHE A 173 -10.60 -2.01 -4.37
C PHE A 173 -11.87 -1.37 -4.92
N ARG A 174 -13.01 -1.99 -4.67
CA ARG A 174 -14.33 -1.43 -4.95
C ARG A 174 -14.85 -0.70 -3.72
N VAL A 175 -15.23 0.57 -3.88
CA VAL A 175 -15.95 1.32 -2.85
C VAL A 175 -17.37 0.76 -2.72
N GLN A 176 -17.77 0.42 -1.50
CA GLN A 176 -19.13 -0.05 -1.23
C GLN A 176 -20.10 1.13 -1.10
N PRO A 177 -21.39 0.95 -1.43
CA PRO A 177 -22.41 1.97 -1.24
C PRO A 177 -22.42 2.50 0.21
N PHE A 178 -22.67 3.81 0.34
CA PHE A 178 -22.41 4.60 1.54
C PHE A 178 -23.17 4.12 2.79
N GLU A 179 -22.51 3.31 3.60
CA GLU A 179 -22.76 3.19 5.04
C GLU A 179 -21.59 3.84 5.76
N THR A 180 -21.55 5.18 5.77
CA THR A 180 -20.57 5.89 6.58
C THR A 180 -20.91 5.68 8.04
N LEU A 181 -20.12 4.87 8.74
CA LEU A 181 -20.20 4.76 10.19
C LEU A 181 -19.35 5.87 10.78
N ILE A 182 -19.94 6.69 11.65
CA ILE A 182 -19.21 7.64 12.48
C ILE A 182 -18.84 6.88 13.76
N THR A 183 -17.55 6.74 14.02
CA THR A 183 -17.06 6.15 15.28
C THR A 183 -17.25 7.11 16.44
N GLU A 184 -17.10 6.64 17.69
CA GLU A 184 -17.11 7.51 18.88
C GLU A 184 -16.08 8.64 18.80
N GLU A 185 -15.03 8.46 17.98
CA GLU A 185 -13.95 9.41 17.72
C GLU A 185 -14.28 10.40 16.58
N ASN A 186 -15.53 10.43 16.08
CA ASN A 186 -15.97 11.24 14.93
C ASN A 186 -15.24 10.93 13.61
N ILE A 187 -14.71 9.71 13.48
CA ILE A 187 -14.03 9.25 12.26
C ILE A 187 -15.04 8.56 11.35
N SER A 188 -15.09 8.97 10.08
CA SER A 188 -15.93 8.36 9.06
C SER A 188 -15.30 7.07 8.54
N VAL A 189 -16.06 5.98 8.51
CA VAL A 189 -15.60 4.69 7.96
C VAL A 189 -16.17 4.46 6.57
N ILE A 190 -15.29 4.24 5.58
CA ILE A 190 -15.67 3.87 4.21
C ILE A 190 -15.36 2.40 3.98
N ASN A 191 -16.37 1.60 3.63
CA ASN A 191 -16.18 0.19 3.32
C ASN A 191 -15.63 0.01 1.89
N LEU A 192 -14.57 -0.79 1.76
CA LEU A 192 -13.99 -1.22 0.50
C LEU A 192 -14.09 -2.75 0.40
N THR A 193 -14.05 -3.28 -0.82
CA THR A 193 -13.84 -4.71 -1.05
C THR A 193 -12.66 -4.92 -1.97
N LEU A 194 -11.71 -5.78 -1.59
CA LEU A 194 -10.65 -6.23 -2.48
C LEU A 194 -11.27 -7.03 -3.62
N VAL A 195 -10.90 -6.72 -4.86
CA VAL A 195 -11.47 -7.37 -6.05
C VAL A 195 -10.38 -7.93 -6.96
N GLU A 196 -10.74 -8.95 -7.73
CA GLU A 196 -9.84 -9.55 -8.71
C GLU A 196 -9.62 -8.61 -9.91
N PRO A 197 -8.44 -8.68 -10.58
CA PRO A 197 -8.20 -7.95 -11.83
C PRO A 197 -9.22 -8.22 -12.93
N SER A 198 -9.83 -9.42 -12.93
CA SER A 198 -10.86 -9.82 -13.89
C SER A 198 -12.12 -8.95 -13.83
N GLU A 199 -12.36 -8.23 -12.74
CA GLU A 199 -13.51 -7.34 -12.64
C GLU A 199 -13.38 -6.06 -13.48
N LEU A 200 -12.15 -5.63 -13.80
CA LEU A 200 -11.93 -4.47 -14.67
C LEU A 200 -12.47 -4.71 -16.09
N THR A 201 -12.52 -5.96 -16.54
CA THR A 201 -13.00 -6.33 -17.87
C THR A 201 -14.48 -6.71 -17.88
N LYS A 202 -15.07 -7.02 -16.72
CA LYS A 202 -16.49 -7.37 -16.57
C LYS A 202 -17.40 -6.13 -16.60
N ASN A 203 -16.88 -4.97 -16.22
CA ASN A 203 -17.59 -3.69 -16.33
C ASN A 203 -17.08 -2.92 -17.55
N ASN A 204 -17.90 -2.81 -18.60
CA ASN A 204 -17.71 -1.86 -19.70
C ASN A 204 -17.69 -0.42 -19.14
N PHE A 205 -16.54 0.03 -18.64
CA PHE A 205 -16.29 1.43 -18.35
C PHE A 205 -16.07 2.15 -19.68
N PHE A 206 -17.17 2.56 -20.32
CA PHE A 206 -17.13 3.68 -21.25
C PHE A 206 -16.74 4.92 -20.45
N ILE A 207 -15.51 5.39 -20.65
CA ILE A 207 -15.15 6.79 -20.41
C ILE A 207 -15.98 7.61 -21.40
N ASN A 208 -17.20 7.99 -21.01
CA ASN A 208 -17.98 9.12 -21.51
C ASN A 208 -19.42 8.97 -21.03
N ASN A 209 -19.70 9.47 -19.83
CA ASN A 209 -20.95 10.16 -19.60
C ASN A 209 -20.66 11.32 -18.64
N PRO A 210 -20.80 12.58 -19.09
CA PRO A 210 -20.65 13.71 -18.19
C PRO A 210 -21.76 13.62 -17.14
N ILE A 211 -21.35 13.62 -15.87
CA ILE A 211 -22.26 13.72 -14.74
C ILE A 211 -23.03 15.04 -14.90
N GLN A 212 -24.30 14.95 -15.28
CA GLN A 212 -25.22 16.08 -15.20
C GLN A 212 -25.67 16.21 -13.75
N TRP A 213 -25.25 17.28 -13.10
CA TRP A 213 -25.75 17.68 -11.80
C TRP A 213 -27.18 18.20 -11.97
N SER A 214 -28.19 17.47 -11.49
CA SER A 214 -29.52 18.05 -11.30
C SER A 214 -29.53 18.88 -10.03
N THR A 215 -29.36 20.19 -10.16
CA THR A 215 -29.65 21.15 -9.10
C THR A 215 -31.16 21.20 -8.88
N ASN A 216 -31.65 20.54 -7.83
CA ASN A 216 -32.97 20.86 -7.28
C ASN A 216 -32.82 22.06 -6.35
N GLN A 217 -33.38 23.19 -6.77
CA GLN A 217 -33.61 24.36 -5.94
C GLN A 217 -34.80 24.09 -5.02
N TYR A 218 -34.64 24.40 -3.73
CA TYR A 218 -35.72 24.80 -2.84
C TYR A 218 -35.71 26.33 -2.75
#